data_AF-A0A9X0CHE8-F1
#
_entry.id   AF-A0A9X0CHE8-F1
#
_cell.length_a   1.000
_cell.length_b   1.000
_cell.length_c   1.000
_cell.angle_alpha   90.00
_cell.angle_beta   90.00
_cell.angle_gamma   90.00
#
_symmetry.space_group_name_H-M   'P 1'
#
loop_
_entity.id
_entity.type
_entity.pdbx_description
1 polymer ?
#
loop_
_entity_poly.entity_id
_entity_poly.type
_entity_poly.pdbx_seq_one_letter_code
_entity_poly.pdbx_strand_id
1 'polypeptide(L)'
;MAVVPKGKTIVNDTTPMMCTIEGIAKKEHVDYIMKVQRGIGHDDSWQVVHRYSDFVTLQASLEVSGIDLPLPPKKVFGNMDAAFIAERQQGLQNYINFILAHPILMRHISVKRFLDPANYSWDFREIAMQNVAMFLRSVPNWEIVEPLPDVGWRLRKQFFLIKPTDLSKKDIRNILTWTDYGPEFSLDKKDMEAILKLMTSLQHPYICPPSFTTCTSEGVIIVRSFIPNGTLRDCLCKAKPKLNQLKKYGNPKSRAVLHEQNIQLFGRQILEALKFLHDKGIPYGHLHSGNIVMEGNVCRLLEIENGLMGIPSIHRHRYVPMKKIQEKEAEDVYCFAHLLYEMAFGEALRSSTLHDIPPNCPSQLGSVLLSILSDEACNKSGIFTAIDLPSTDKPQLKLRQFRRASKAHAHHMSEEEKKKRKKSTKKKFQESSIPDTPQSPARPSSPPPVSRTPASASSSVPPPPQAPAPPPPPPPSQAQLRKFHQSPNLQNEAHC
;
A
#
# COMPACT_ATOMS: atom_id res chain seq x y z
N MET A 1 21.31 7.86 16.23
CA MET A 1 20.64 9.17 16.23
C MET A 1 19.17 8.94 15.96
N ALA A 2 18.28 9.38 16.85
CA ALA A 2 16.84 9.27 16.64
C ALA A 2 16.44 10.21 15.50
N VAL A 3 15.90 9.65 14.42
CA VAL A 3 15.32 10.44 13.34
C VAL A 3 14.07 11.09 13.90
N VAL A 4 14.13 12.41 14.12
CA VAL A 4 12.95 13.22 14.44
C VAL A 4 11.96 13.06 13.29
N PRO A 5 10.69 12.68 13.54
CA PRO A 5 9.70 12.56 12.47
C PRO A 5 9.47 13.94 11.84
N LYS A 6 10.00 14.14 10.63
CA LYS A 6 9.48 15.18 9.74
C LYS A 6 7.99 14.85 9.51
N GLY A 7 7.12 15.86 9.55
CA GLY A 7 5.66 15.68 9.49
C GLY A 7 5.21 14.72 8.38
N LYS A 8 4.03 14.08 8.55
CA LYS A 8 3.44 13.03 7.67
C LYS A 8 3.79 13.29 6.20
N THR A 9 4.89 12.71 5.72
CA THR A 9 5.31 12.81 4.33
C THR A 9 4.56 11.70 3.60
N ILE A 10 3.74 12.04 2.62
CA ILE A 10 2.97 11.04 1.89
C ILE A 10 3.93 10.29 0.96
N VAL A 11 4.37 9.11 1.39
CA VAL A 11 5.29 8.25 0.64
C VAL A 11 4.53 7.39 -0.36
N ASN A 12 5.06 7.27 -1.58
CA ASN A 12 4.59 6.28 -2.54
C ASN A 12 5.19 4.90 -2.22
N ASP A 13 4.38 4.04 -1.60
CA ASP A 13 4.75 2.70 -1.15
C ASP A 13 5.17 1.74 -2.28
N THR A 14 4.82 2.05 -3.53
CA THR A 14 5.18 1.25 -4.71
C THR A 14 6.56 1.56 -5.27
N THR A 15 7.18 2.64 -4.82
CA THR A 15 8.53 3.00 -5.27
C THR A 15 9.52 1.91 -4.82
N PRO A 16 10.28 1.30 -5.75
CA PRO A 16 11.28 0.29 -5.38
C PRO A 16 12.32 0.87 -4.43
N MET A 17 12.81 0.03 -3.53
CA MET A 17 13.97 0.36 -2.70
C MET A 17 15.10 -0.60 -3.04
N MET A 18 16.31 -0.07 -3.10
CA MET A 18 17.55 -0.81 -3.23
C MET A 18 18.31 -0.70 -1.91
N CYS A 19 19.07 -1.73 -1.58
CA CYS A 19 19.82 -1.73 -0.33
C CYS A 19 21.17 -2.43 -0.47
N THR A 20 22.21 -1.79 0.06
CA THR A 20 23.57 -2.30 0.06
C THR A 20 24.17 -2.17 1.45
N ILE A 21 24.82 -3.23 1.94
CA ILE A 21 25.57 -3.22 3.18
C ILE A 21 26.95 -2.62 2.88
N GLU A 22 27.17 -1.38 3.30
CA GLU A 22 28.39 -0.61 2.99
C GLU A 22 29.52 -0.87 3.98
N GLY A 23 29.20 -1.33 5.18
CA GLY A 23 30.21 -1.59 6.20
C GLY A 23 29.63 -2.17 7.48
N ILE A 24 30.51 -2.25 8.47
CA ILE A 24 30.21 -2.75 9.81
C ILE A 24 30.73 -1.80 10.87
N ALA A 25 30.08 -1.76 12.02
CA ALA A 25 30.62 -1.17 13.24
C ALA A 25 30.69 -2.26 14.32
N LYS A 26 31.88 -2.46 14.88
CA LYS A 26 32.08 -3.38 16.02
C LYS A 26 31.98 -2.58 17.32
N LYS A 27 30.98 -2.94 18.15
CA LYS A 27 30.82 -2.48 19.54
C LYS A 27 30.76 -3.71 20.44
N GLU A 28 29.80 -3.77 21.37
CA GLU A 28 29.42 -5.02 22.05
C GLU A 28 28.84 -6.06 21.07
N HIS A 29 28.30 -5.59 19.95
CA HIS A 29 27.74 -6.38 18.86
C HIS A 29 28.28 -5.91 17.52
N VAL A 30 28.05 -6.71 16.47
CA VAL A 30 28.32 -6.32 15.08
C VAL A 30 27.07 -5.67 14.51
N ASP A 31 27.18 -4.37 14.25
CA ASP A 31 26.19 -3.58 13.55
C ASP A 31 26.54 -3.55 12.05
N TYR A 32 25.56 -3.80 11.18
CA TYR A 32 25.68 -3.69 9.73
C TYR A 32 25.12 -2.33 9.29
N ILE A 33 25.96 -1.55 8.61
CA ILE A 33 25.61 -0.22 8.10
C ILE A 33 25.08 -0.42 6.68
N MET A 34 23.80 -0.13 6.49
CA MET A 34 23.08 -0.39 5.25
C MET A 34 22.66 0.93 4.61
N LYS A 35 23.08 1.17 3.37
CA LYS A 35 22.56 2.26 2.56
C LYS A 35 21.30 1.80 1.86
N VAL A 36 20.25 2.58 1.99
CA VAL A 36 18.97 2.38 1.32
C VAL A 36 18.76 3.52 0.34
N GLN A 37 18.36 3.19 -0.88
CA GLN A 37 17.99 4.15 -1.90
C GLN A 37 16.55 3.89 -2.35
N ARG A 38 15.73 4.94 -2.41
CA ARG A 38 14.37 4.87 -2.97
C ARG A 38 14.35 5.36 -4.41
N GLY A 39 13.86 4.52 -5.32
CA GLY A 39 13.75 4.84 -6.73
C GLY A 39 15.12 5.05 -7.40
N ILE A 40 15.09 5.67 -8.58
CA ILE A 40 16.25 5.77 -9.49
C ILE A 40 17.14 6.98 -9.13
N GLY A 41 16.60 7.99 -8.43
CA GLY A 41 17.37 9.17 -8.04
C GLY A 41 18.32 8.86 -6.89
N HIS A 42 19.62 9.12 -7.08
CA HIS A 42 20.63 8.88 -6.04
C HIS A 42 20.47 9.78 -4.80
N ASP A 43 19.79 10.92 -4.95
CA ASP A 43 19.58 11.91 -3.88
C ASP A 43 18.56 11.45 -2.82
N ASP A 44 17.73 10.43 -3.10
CA ASP A 44 16.78 9.87 -2.13
C ASP A 44 17.36 8.59 -1.49
N SER A 45 18.43 8.78 -0.72
CA SER A 45 19.12 7.71 0.01
C SER A 45 19.42 8.08 1.46
N TRP A 46 19.44 7.07 2.32
CA TRP A 46 19.73 7.20 3.75
C TRP A 46 20.44 5.95 4.25
N GLN A 47 20.98 6.01 5.47
CA GLN A 47 21.56 4.85 6.15
C GLN A 47 20.64 4.34 7.25
N VAL A 48 20.55 3.02 7.36
CA VAL A 48 19.98 2.30 8.51
C VAL A 48 21.03 1.38 9.08
N VAL A 49 20.94 1.12 10.37
CA VAL A 49 21.90 0.28 11.10
C VAL A 49 21.12 -0.85 11.76
N HIS A 50 21.51 -2.09 11.46
CA HIS A 50 20.86 -3.30 11.98
C HIS A 50 21.91 -4.27 12.50
N ARG A 51 21.59 -4.98 13.57
CA ARG A 51 22.37 -6.13 14.04
C ARG A 51 21.76 -7.41 13.50
N TYR A 52 22.53 -8.51 13.54
CA TYR A 52 22.06 -9.80 13.02
C TYR A 52 20.71 -10.25 13.60
N SER A 53 20.42 -9.99 14.88
CA SER A 53 19.12 -10.33 15.47
C SER A 53 17.94 -9.62 14.82
N ASP A 54 18.14 -8.43 14.25
CA ASP A 54 17.06 -7.68 13.60
C ASP A 54 16.68 -8.35 12.27
N PHE A 55 17.66 -8.95 11.57
CA PHE A 55 17.41 -9.81 10.40
C PHE A 55 16.66 -11.08 10.79
N VAL A 56 16.94 -11.66 11.97
CA VAL A 56 16.19 -12.82 12.49
C VAL A 56 14.74 -12.44 12.80
N THR A 57 14.51 -11.24 13.36
CA THR A 57 13.14 -10.74 13.57
C THR A 57 12.43 -10.49 12.24
N LEU A 58 13.13 -9.94 11.25
CA LEU A 58 12.60 -9.77 9.89
C LEU A 58 12.20 -11.13 9.29
N GLN A 59 13.09 -12.12 9.34
CA GLN A 59 12.86 -13.50 8.90
C GLN A 59 11.58 -14.06 9.50
N ALA A 60 11.47 -14.06 10.83
CA ALA A 60 10.30 -14.59 11.54
C ALA A 60 8.99 -13.94 11.09
N SER A 61 9.02 -12.64 10.76
CA SER A 61 7.83 -11.93 10.26
C SER A 61 7.43 -12.32 8.83
N LEU A 62 8.37 -12.88 8.05
CA LEU A 62 8.16 -13.27 6.65
C LEU A 62 7.96 -14.78 6.48
N GLU A 63 8.27 -15.61 7.48
CA GLU A 63 8.12 -17.08 7.45
C GLU A 63 6.71 -17.53 7.07
N VAL A 64 5.68 -16.77 7.46
CA VAL A 64 4.28 -17.03 7.11
C VAL A 64 4.01 -17.05 5.60
N SER A 65 4.92 -16.50 4.80
CA SER A 65 4.87 -16.56 3.33
C SER A 65 5.09 -17.97 2.78
N GLY A 66 5.74 -18.87 3.54
CA GLY A 66 6.17 -20.19 3.08
C GLY A 66 7.28 -20.15 2.03
N ILE A 67 7.90 -18.99 1.80
CA ILE A 67 9.06 -18.84 0.91
C ILE A 67 10.31 -19.21 1.72
N ASP A 68 11.20 -20.00 1.14
CA ASP A 68 12.49 -20.29 1.75
C ASP A 68 13.40 -19.07 1.62
N LEU A 69 13.81 -18.50 2.75
CA LEU A 69 14.56 -17.26 2.80
C LEU A 69 16.01 -17.55 3.22
N PRO A 70 17.01 -17.13 2.42
CA PRO A 70 18.41 -17.55 2.60
C PRO A 70 19.12 -16.74 3.70
N LEU A 71 18.61 -16.78 4.93
CA LEU A 71 19.22 -16.10 6.07
C LEU A 71 20.48 -16.88 6.51
N PRO A 72 21.67 -16.23 6.58
CA PRO A 72 22.88 -16.92 7.02
C PRO A 72 22.77 -17.39 8.48
N PRO A 73 23.38 -18.53 8.86
CA PRO A 73 23.16 -19.15 10.16
C PRO A 73 23.72 -18.34 11.34
N LYS A 74 23.14 -18.60 12.52
CA LYS A 74 23.70 -18.15 13.80
C LYS A 74 25.01 -18.90 14.07
N LYS A 75 25.96 -18.19 14.68
CA LYS A 75 27.23 -18.75 15.16
C LYS A 75 27.44 -18.22 16.56
N VAL A 76 27.61 -19.13 17.52
CA VAL A 76 27.67 -18.82 18.96
C VAL A 76 29.11 -18.61 19.41
N PHE A 77 30.07 -19.30 18.78
CA PHE A 77 31.51 -19.18 19.05
C PHE A 77 32.23 -18.49 17.88
N GLY A 78 33.13 -17.54 18.16
CA GLY A 78 33.87 -16.82 17.12
C GLY A 78 32.98 -15.91 16.25
N ASN A 79 31.87 -15.41 16.79
CA ASN A 79 30.95 -14.50 16.08
C ASN A 79 31.54 -13.10 15.79
N MET A 80 32.66 -12.76 16.44
CA MET A 80 33.42 -11.52 16.26
C MET A 80 34.64 -11.66 15.33
N ASP A 81 34.92 -12.90 14.88
CA ASP A 81 36.01 -13.19 13.96
C ASP A 81 35.83 -12.45 12.63
N ALA A 82 36.91 -11.87 12.11
CA ALA A 82 36.85 -11.01 10.94
C ALA A 82 36.43 -11.77 9.68
N ALA A 83 36.94 -12.99 9.49
CA ALA A 83 36.58 -13.83 8.34
C ALA A 83 35.09 -14.22 8.39
N PHE A 84 34.62 -14.63 9.56
CA PHE A 84 33.22 -14.95 9.75
C PHE A 84 32.27 -13.74 9.55
N ILE A 85 32.65 -12.54 10.02
CA ILE A 85 31.84 -11.34 9.81
C ILE A 85 31.77 -11.00 8.32
N ALA A 86 32.86 -11.11 7.58
CA ALA A 86 32.88 -10.88 6.14
C ALA A 86 31.98 -11.88 5.39
N GLU A 87 32.06 -13.16 5.72
CA GLU A 87 31.18 -14.21 5.17
C GLU A 87 29.70 -13.90 5.46
N ARG A 88 29.38 -13.57 6.72
CA ARG A 88 28.02 -13.23 7.13
C ARG A 88 27.52 -11.96 6.44
N GLN A 89 28.36 -10.94 6.28
CA GLN A 89 27.99 -9.72 5.56
C GLN A 89 27.56 -10.04 4.13
N GLN A 90 28.30 -10.89 3.42
CA GLN A 90 27.92 -11.35 2.08
C GLN A 90 26.60 -12.13 2.10
N GLY A 91 26.42 -13.04 3.08
CA GLY A 91 25.17 -13.78 3.26
C GLY A 91 23.96 -12.87 3.52
N LEU A 92 24.13 -11.83 4.34
CA LEU A 92 23.07 -10.86 4.62
C LEU A 92 22.75 -9.98 3.41
N GLN A 93 23.74 -9.64 2.58
CA GLN A 93 23.50 -8.93 1.32
C GLN A 93 22.66 -9.80 0.37
N ASN A 94 22.99 -11.09 0.23
CA ASN A 94 22.23 -12.03 -0.59
C ASN A 94 20.78 -12.17 -0.08
N TYR A 95 20.61 -12.26 1.24
CA TYR A 95 19.30 -12.28 1.91
C TYR A 95 18.43 -11.07 1.57
N ILE A 96 18.98 -9.86 1.68
CA ILE A 96 18.25 -8.62 1.37
C ILE A 96 17.94 -8.50 -0.13
N ASN A 97 18.89 -8.87 -1.00
CA ASN A 97 18.67 -8.91 -2.44
C ASN A 97 17.52 -9.86 -2.80
N PHE A 98 17.46 -11.04 -2.18
CA PHE A 98 16.37 -11.99 -2.38
C PHE A 98 15.01 -11.43 -1.98
N ILE A 99 14.91 -10.82 -0.79
CA ILE A 99 13.68 -10.19 -0.30
C ILE A 99 13.22 -9.06 -1.24
N LEU A 100 14.14 -8.20 -1.67
CA LEU A 100 13.83 -7.06 -2.53
C LEU A 100 13.49 -7.47 -3.97
N ALA A 101 13.99 -8.60 -4.44
CA ALA A 101 13.62 -9.17 -5.74
C ALA A 101 12.22 -9.82 -5.72
N HIS A 102 11.74 -10.27 -4.56
CA HIS A 102 10.44 -10.94 -4.46
C HIS A 102 9.28 -9.93 -4.35
N PRO A 103 8.34 -9.86 -5.33
CA PRO A 103 7.35 -8.79 -5.39
C PRO A 103 6.50 -8.64 -4.13
N ILE A 104 6.12 -9.75 -3.50
CA ILE A 104 5.26 -9.73 -2.32
C ILE A 104 6.04 -9.35 -1.06
N LEU A 105 7.29 -9.81 -0.92
CA LEU A 105 8.09 -9.60 0.29
C LEU A 105 8.53 -8.14 0.39
N MET A 106 9.03 -7.56 -0.70
CA MET A 106 9.50 -6.17 -0.74
C MET A 106 8.42 -5.13 -0.34
N ARG A 107 7.13 -5.50 -0.46
CA ARG A 107 5.99 -4.66 -0.10
C ARG A 107 5.50 -4.86 1.33
N HIS A 108 5.97 -5.89 2.01
CA HIS A 108 5.53 -6.20 3.37
C HIS A 108 5.96 -5.10 4.36
N ILE A 109 5.09 -4.78 5.32
CA ILE A 109 5.34 -3.71 6.28
C ILE A 109 6.64 -3.92 7.07
N SER A 110 6.97 -5.16 7.43
CA SER A 110 8.23 -5.45 8.14
C SER A 110 9.45 -5.10 7.31
N VAL A 111 9.43 -5.35 6.00
CA VAL A 111 10.54 -4.98 5.09
C VAL A 111 10.62 -3.47 4.95
N LYS A 112 9.47 -2.80 4.81
CA LYS A 112 9.43 -1.33 4.74
C LYS A 112 9.94 -0.68 6.04
N ARG A 113 9.58 -1.20 7.21
CA ARG A 113 10.07 -0.75 8.52
C ARG A 113 11.55 -1.01 8.71
N PHE A 114 12.02 -2.16 8.26
CA PHE A 114 13.44 -2.52 8.31
C PHE A 114 14.29 -1.57 7.47
N LEU A 115 13.82 -1.19 6.28
CA LEU A 115 14.57 -0.32 5.38
C LEU A 115 14.34 1.17 5.60
N ASP A 116 13.17 1.58 6.10
CA ASP A 116 12.79 2.96 6.31
C ASP A 116 11.91 3.12 7.57
N PRO A 117 12.51 3.02 8.77
CA PRO A 117 11.76 3.17 10.01
C PRO A 117 11.13 4.56 10.16
N ALA A 118 11.71 5.60 9.55
CA ALA A 118 11.22 6.97 9.68
C ALA A 118 9.82 7.16 9.06
N ASN A 119 9.57 6.57 7.89
CA ASN A 119 8.28 6.70 7.21
C ASN A 119 7.28 5.58 7.53
N TYR A 120 7.72 4.46 8.13
CA TYR A 120 6.89 3.28 8.38
C TYR A 120 6.73 2.89 9.86
N SER A 121 7.20 3.71 10.80
CA SER A 121 7.04 3.50 12.25
C SER A 121 5.60 3.60 12.76
N TRP A 122 4.72 4.25 12.00
CA TRP A 122 3.32 4.49 12.36
C TRP A 122 2.53 3.18 12.46
N ASP A 123 1.59 3.12 13.41
CA ASP A 123 0.60 2.04 13.47
C ASP A 123 -0.63 2.40 12.61
N PHE A 124 -0.55 2.03 11.33
CA PHE A 124 -1.65 2.24 10.38
C PHE A 124 -2.95 1.54 10.79
N ARG A 125 -2.87 0.47 11.58
CA ARG A 125 -4.05 -0.28 12.02
C ARG A 125 -4.75 0.45 13.13
N GLU A 126 -4.00 0.99 14.08
CA GLU A 126 -4.57 1.78 15.17
C GLU A 126 -5.26 3.05 14.64
N ILE A 127 -4.60 3.77 13.73
CA ILE A 127 -5.16 4.97 13.08
C ILE A 127 -6.47 4.63 12.35
N ALA A 128 -6.47 3.52 11.59
CA ALA A 128 -7.67 3.07 10.91
C ALA A 128 -8.78 2.68 11.89
N MET A 129 -8.45 1.95 12.97
CA MET A 129 -9.42 1.55 13.98
C MET A 129 -10.09 2.76 14.64
N GLN A 130 -9.31 3.79 14.98
CA GLN A 130 -9.85 5.03 15.55
C GLN A 130 -10.82 5.72 14.58
N ASN A 131 -10.44 5.87 13.31
CA ASN A 131 -11.29 6.48 12.27
C ASN A 131 -12.58 5.66 12.03
N VAL A 132 -12.47 4.35 11.95
CA VAL A 132 -13.63 3.45 11.76
C VAL A 132 -14.55 3.48 12.97
N ALA A 133 -14.01 3.46 14.19
CA ALA A 133 -14.81 3.55 15.41
C ALA A 133 -15.58 4.87 15.50
N MET A 134 -14.96 6.00 15.13
CA MET A 134 -15.66 7.29 15.05
C MET A 134 -16.80 7.24 14.03
N PHE A 135 -16.56 6.69 12.85
CA PHE A 135 -17.57 6.55 11.82
C PHE A 135 -18.76 5.68 12.29
N LEU A 136 -18.50 4.48 12.82
CA LEU A 136 -19.56 3.56 13.24
C LEU A 136 -20.40 4.13 14.41
N ARG A 137 -19.82 5.00 15.24
CA ARG A 137 -20.58 5.75 16.25
C ARG A 137 -21.53 6.77 15.62
N SER A 138 -21.10 7.43 14.54
CA SER A 138 -21.92 8.42 13.82
C SER A 138 -22.97 7.81 12.89
N VAL A 139 -22.72 6.60 12.36
CA VAL A 139 -23.59 5.87 11.44
C VAL A 139 -23.71 4.42 11.94
N PRO A 140 -24.57 4.15 12.95
CA PRO A 140 -24.64 2.86 13.65
C PRO A 140 -25.41 1.79 12.86
N ASN A 141 -25.22 1.74 11.54
CA ASN A 141 -25.84 0.76 10.64
C ASN A 141 -25.08 -0.58 10.63
N TRP A 142 -23.84 -0.58 11.11
CA TRP A 142 -22.96 -1.75 11.12
C TRP A 142 -22.20 -1.87 12.43
N GLU A 143 -21.83 -3.09 12.76
CA GLU A 143 -20.92 -3.44 13.86
C GLU A 143 -19.73 -4.25 13.34
N ILE A 144 -18.58 -4.09 13.98
CA ILE A 144 -17.37 -4.84 13.63
C ILE A 144 -17.52 -6.28 14.13
N VAL A 145 -17.31 -7.23 13.23
CA VAL A 145 -17.19 -8.66 13.56
C VAL A 145 -15.74 -8.97 13.92
N GLU A 146 -14.80 -8.62 13.03
CA GLU A 146 -13.37 -8.83 13.22
C GLU A 146 -12.54 -7.89 12.34
N PRO A 147 -11.37 -7.41 12.79
CA PRO A 147 -10.38 -6.80 11.89
C PRO A 147 -9.77 -7.88 10.99
N LEU A 148 -9.44 -7.51 9.75
CA LEU A 148 -8.85 -8.39 8.75
C LEU A 148 -7.45 -7.87 8.35
N PRO A 149 -6.43 -8.07 9.21
CA PRO A 149 -5.10 -7.51 8.98
C PRO A 149 -4.43 -8.11 7.75
N ASP A 150 -3.79 -7.25 6.97
CA ASP A 150 -2.91 -7.62 5.85
C ASP A 150 -3.57 -8.51 4.79
N VAL A 151 -4.89 -8.44 4.61
CA VAL A 151 -5.61 -9.19 3.56
C VAL A 151 -5.24 -8.71 2.15
N GLY A 152 -4.95 -7.42 2.01
CA GLY A 152 -4.51 -6.78 0.77
C GLY A 152 -3.07 -6.27 0.83
N TRP A 153 -2.57 -5.79 -0.31
CA TRP A 153 -1.15 -5.44 -0.46
C TRP A 153 -0.82 -4.02 -0.01
N ARG A 154 -1.83 -3.17 0.13
CA ARG A 154 -1.67 -1.75 0.44
C ARG A 154 -1.51 -1.56 1.95
N LEU A 155 -0.40 -0.95 2.35
CA LEU A 155 -0.05 -0.72 3.75
C LEU A 155 -1.02 0.25 4.44
N ARG A 156 -1.51 1.23 3.69
CA ARG A 156 -2.42 2.30 4.15
C ARG A 156 -3.88 2.01 3.83
N LYS A 157 -4.23 0.73 3.66
CA LYS A 157 -5.60 0.25 3.47
C LYS A 157 -5.90 -0.85 4.46
N GLN A 158 -6.83 -0.60 5.36
CA GLN A 158 -7.19 -1.52 6.44
C GLN A 158 -8.59 -2.07 6.21
N PHE A 159 -8.80 -3.34 6.55
CA PHE A 159 -10.00 -4.09 6.24
C PHE A 159 -10.66 -4.57 7.53
N PHE A 160 -11.98 -4.49 7.58
CA PHE A 160 -12.79 -4.94 8.71
C PHE A 160 -13.96 -5.75 8.17
N LEU A 161 -14.19 -6.93 8.74
CA LEU A 161 -15.43 -7.65 8.52
C LEU A 161 -16.48 -7.02 9.42
N ILE A 162 -17.61 -6.63 8.84
CA ILE A 162 -18.71 -6.00 9.54
C ILE A 162 -20.02 -6.73 9.24
N LYS A 163 -21.01 -6.57 10.11
CA LYS A 163 -22.39 -7.02 9.88
C LYS A 163 -23.38 -5.88 10.14
N PRO A 164 -24.55 -5.87 9.49
CA PRO A 164 -25.59 -4.90 9.82
C PRO A 164 -26.02 -5.02 11.28
N THR A 165 -26.37 -3.90 11.92
CA THR A 165 -26.95 -3.88 13.28
C THR A 165 -28.41 -4.36 13.30
N ASP A 166 -29.07 -4.31 12.15
CA ASP A 166 -30.39 -4.88 11.91
C ASP A 166 -30.37 -6.40 12.10
N LEU A 167 -31.05 -6.87 13.16
CA LEU A 167 -31.11 -8.28 13.55
C LEU A 167 -31.73 -9.18 12.46
N SER A 168 -32.55 -8.64 11.56
CA SER A 168 -33.11 -9.39 10.43
C SER A 168 -32.04 -9.76 9.39
N LYS A 169 -30.89 -9.08 9.40
CA LYS A 169 -29.78 -9.25 8.45
C LYS A 169 -28.53 -9.84 9.10
N LYS A 170 -28.70 -10.59 10.19
CA LYS A 170 -27.59 -11.14 11.00
C LYS A 170 -26.60 -12.02 10.22
N ASP A 171 -27.01 -12.62 9.10
CA ASP A 171 -26.16 -13.50 8.28
C ASP A 171 -25.42 -12.74 7.17
N ILE A 172 -25.79 -11.48 6.91
CA ILE A 172 -25.10 -10.64 5.94
C ILE A 172 -23.73 -10.27 6.50
N ARG A 173 -22.71 -10.39 5.66
CA ARG A 173 -21.35 -9.94 5.95
C ARG A 173 -20.93 -8.93 4.90
N ASN A 174 -20.31 -7.85 5.36
CA ASN A 174 -19.74 -6.82 4.52
C ASN A 174 -18.26 -6.63 4.88
N ILE A 175 -17.51 -6.07 3.94
CA ILE A 175 -16.16 -5.57 4.14
C ILE A 175 -16.22 -4.05 4.21
N LEU A 176 -15.74 -3.50 5.31
CA LEU A 176 -15.43 -2.10 5.46
C LEU A 176 -13.93 -1.91 5.19
N THR A 177 -13.59 -0.92 4.37
CA THR A 177 -12.20 -0.51 4.17
C THR A 177 -11.98 0.94 4.59
N TRP A 178 -10.93 1.18 5.37
CA TRP A 178 -10.35 2.50 5.59
C TRP A 178 -9.13 2.67 4.68
N THR A 179 -9.06 3.74 3.90
CA THR A 179 -7.92 4.03 3.02
C THR A 179 -7.49 5.48 3.17
N ASP A 180 -6.21 5.71 3.46
CA ASP A 180 -5.62 7.05 3.46
C ASP A 180 -5.59 7.64 2.04
N TYR A 181 -5.65 8.96 1.92
CA TYR A 181 -5.37 9.61 0.65
C TYR A 181 -3.93 9.35 0.19
N GLY A 182 -3.77 9.09 -1.11
CA GLY A 182 -2.47 8.85 -1.71
C GLY A 182 -1.74 10.14 -2.11
N PRO A 183 -0.46 10.02 -2.52
CA PRO A 183 0.39 11.17 -2.85
C PRO A 183 -0.08 11.96 -4.08
N GLU A 184 -0.97 11.38 -4.89
CA GLU A 184 -1.50 12.00 -6.12
C GLU A 184 -2.92 12.55 -5.90
N PHE A 185 -3.41 12.58 -4.65
CA PHE A 185 -4.70 13.15 -4.32
C PHE A 185 -4.70 14.66 -4.52
N SER A 186 -5.75 15.17 -5.19
CA SER A 186 -5.82 16.57 -5.63
C SER A 186 -7.23 17.15 -5.63
N LEU A 187 -8.25 16.37 -5.26
CA LEU A 187 -9.64 16.82 -5.26
C LEU A 187 -9.95 17.56 -3.95
N ASP A 188 -10.85 18.54 -4.01
CA ASP A 188 -11.41 19.10 -2.78
C ASP A 188 -12.41 18.13 -2.14
N LYS A 189 -12.68 18.34 -0.84
CA LYS A 189 -13.55 17.46 -0.06
C LYS A 189 -14.98 17.41 -0.61
N LYS A 190 -15.54 18.53 -1.07
CA LYS A 190 -16.95 18.59 -1.52
C LYS A 190 -17.14 17.83 -2.81
N ASP A 191 -16.22 18.00 -3.76
CA ASP A 191 -16.19 17.26 -5.02
C ASP A 191 -15.97 15.77 -4.76
N MET A 192 -15.07 15.41 -3.84
CA MET A 192 -14.83 14.01 -3.47
C MET A 192 -16.08 13.34 -2.89
N GLU A 193 -16.77 13.99 -1.94
CA GLU A 193 -18.03 13.48 -1.37
C GLU A 193 -19.10 13.26 -2.44
N ALA A 194 -19.28 14.24 -3.34
CA ALA A 194 -20.26 14.15 -4.42
C ALA A 194 -19.95 13.00 -5.38
N ILE A 195 -18.68 12.85 -5.77
CA ILE A 195 -18.22 11.80 -6.68
C ILE A 195 -18.38 10.42 -6.05
N LEU A 196 -17.94 10.24 -4.80
CA LEU A 196 -18.06 8.96 -4.09
C LEU A 196 -19.53 8.54 -3.93
N LYS A 197 -20.41 9.48 -3.60
CA LYS A 197 -21.85 9.24 -3.53
C LYS A 197 -22.46 8.81 -4.87
N LEU A 198 -21.94 9.33 -5.99
CA LEU A 198 -22.38 8.88 -7.32
C LEU A 198 -21.91 7.46 -7.63
N MET A 199 -20.73 7.06 -7.16
CA MET A 199 -20.20 5.70 -7.36
C MET A 199 -21.09 4.61 -6.75
N THR A 200 -21.77 4.87 -5.64
CA THR A 200 -22.68 3.89 -5.02
C THR A 200 -23.93 3.62 -5.87
N SER A 201 -24.25 4.52 -6.80
CA SER A 201 -25.41 4.41 -7.70
C SER A 201 -25.06 3.89 -9.10
N LEU A 202 -23.77 3.60 -9.35
CA LEU A 202 -23.29 3.17 -10.65
C LEU A 202 -23.88 1.81 -11.04
N GLN A 203 -24.52 1.73 -12.21
CA GLN A 203 -25.04 0.48 -12.75
C GLN A 203 -24.29 0.10 -14.02
N HIS A 204 -23.57 -1.01 -13.96
CA HIS A 204 -22.88 -1.61 -15.09
C HIS A 204 -22.72 -3.12 -14.85
N PRO A 205 -22.95 -3.98 -15.85
CA PRO A 205 -22.92 -5.44 -15.67
C PRO A 205 -21.58 -5.97 -15.15
N TYR A 206 -20.49 -5.31 -15.52
CA TYR A 206 -19.10 -5.71 -15.23
C TYR A 206 -18.39 -4.81 -14.21
N ILE A 207 -19.11 -4.02 -13.42
CA ILE A 207 -18.53 -3.23 -12.32
C ILE A 207 -19.30 -3.53 -11.04
N CYS A 208 -18.56 -3.70 -9.94
CA CYS A 208 -19.12 -3.91 -8.62
C CYS A 208 -18.98 -2.61 -7.79
N PRO A 209 -20.05 -1.78 -7.74
CA PRO A 209 -20.03 -0.53 -6.99
C PRO A 209 -19.97 -0.77 -5.47
N PRO A 210 -19.42 0.18 -4.70
CA PRO A 210 -19.56 0.15 -3.25
C PRO A 210 -21.03 0.33 -2.83
N SER A 211 -21.44 -0.32 -1.73
CA SER A 211 -22.78 -0.12 -1.18
C SER A 211 -22.88 1.15 -0.33
N PHE A 212 -21.76 1.61 0.19
CA PHE A 212 -21.67 2.86 0.95
C PHE A 212 -20.26 3.46 0.83
N THR A 213 -20.19 4.79 0.85
CA THR A 213 -18.94 5.55 0.86
C THR A 213 -19.09 6.78 1.74
N THR A 214 -18.03 7.13 2.46
CA THR A 214 -17.90 8.45 3.10
C THR A 214 -16.42 8.83 3.15
N CYS A 215 -16.11 10.12 3.25
CA CYS A 215 -14.73 10.58 3.35
C CYS A 215 -14.53 11.54 4.52
N THR A 216 -13.32 11.57 5.04
CA THR A 216 -12.86 12.49 6.08
C THR A 216 -11.74 13.38 5.53
N SER A 217 -11.13 14.18 6.38
CA SER A 217 -9.92 14.95 6.04
C SER A 217 -8.70 14.06 5.81
N GLU A 218 -8.68 12.82 6.32
CA GLU A 218 -7.51 11.94 6.27
C GLU A 218 -7.65 10.76 5.30
N GLY A 219 -8.87 10.34 5.00
CA GLY A 219 -9.09 9.17 4.14
C GLY A 219 -10.55 8.90 3.82
N VAL A 220 -10.81 7.71 3.30
CA VAL A 220 -12.12 7.27 2.80
C VAL A 220 -12.52 5.96 3.45
N ILE A 221 -13.80 5.88 3.83
CA ILE A 221 -14.46 4.67 4.29
C ILE A 221 -15.38 4.15 3.19
N ILE A 222 -15.32 2.85 2.97
CA ILE A 222 -16.08 2.17 1.93
C ILE A 222 -16.64 0.88 2.48
N VAL A 223 -17.89 0.58 2.17
CA VAL A 223 -18.53 -0.70 2.50
C VAL A 223 -18.90 -1.42 1.21
N ARG A 224 -18.64 -2.73 1.19
CA ARG A 224 -19.02 -3.68 0.13
C ARG A 224 -19.54 -4.97 0.73
N SER A 225 -20.36 -5.71 -0.01
CA SER A 225 -20.68 -7.09 0.36
C SER A 225 -19.42 -7.94 0.45
N PHE A 226 -19.33 -8.80 1.47
CA PHE A 226 -18.25 -9.76 1.57
C PHE A 226 -18.43 -10.83 0.49
N ILE A 227 -17.34 -11.18 -0.19
CA ILE A 227 -17.33 -12.14 -1.29
C ILE A 227 -16.66 -13.42 -0.78
N PRO A 228 -17.41 -14.49 -0.48
CA PRO A 228 -16.86 -15.68 0.18
C PRO A 228 -15.79 -16.41 -0.64
N ASN A 229 -15.90 -16.35 -1.97
CA ASN A 229 -14.94 -16.96 -2.91
C ASN A 229 -13.72 -16.07 -3.17
N GLY A 230 -13.76 -14.82 -2.73
CA GLY A 230 -12.69 -13.85 -2.95
C GLY A 230 -12.61 -13.30 -4.37
N THR A 231 -11.42 -12.81 -4.68
CA THR A 231 -11.07 -12.20 -5.95
C THR A 231 -10.53 -13.25 -6.93
N LEU A 232 -10.38 -12.89 -8.20
CA LEU A 232 -9.72 -13.72 -9.21
C LEU A 232 -8.34 -14.17 -8.73
N ARG A 233 -7.57 -13.32 -8.05
CA ARG A 233 -6.27 -13.73 -7.48
C ARG A 233 -6.41 -14.81 -6.42
N ASP A 234 -7.43 -14.72 -5.56
CA ASP A 234 -7.72 -15.76 -4.56
C ASP A 234 -8.06 -17.07 -5.25
N CYS A 235 -8.87 -17.04 -6.31
CA CYS A 235 -9.19 -18.23 -7.10
C CYS A 235 -7.95 -18.85 -7.76
N LEU A 236 -7.10 -18.04 -8.40
CA LEU A 236 -5.86 -18.49 -9.04
C LEU A 236 -4.90 -19.14 -8.02
N CYS A 237 -4.83 -18.62 -6.79
CA CYS A 237 -3.98 -19.17 -5.74
C CYS A 237 -4.68 -20.22 -4.85
N LYS A 238 -5.97 -20.55 -5.13
CA LYS A 238 -6.85 -21.35 -4.26
C LYS A 238 -6.81 -20.90 -2.80
N ALA A 239 -6.78 -19.58 -2.59
CA ALA A 239 -6.61 -18.96 -1.29
C ALA A 239 -7.96 -18.62 -0.63
N LYS A 240 -8.00 -18.66 0.70
CA LYS A 240 -9.17 -18.18 1.46
C LYS A 240 -9.10 -16.66 1.61
N PRO A 241 -10.17 -15.89 1.33
CA PRO A 241 -10.06 -14.43 1.17
C PRO A 241 -9.62 -13.68 2.44
N LYS A 242 -10.00 -14.20 3.62
CA LYS A 242 -9.70 -13.59 4.92
C LYS A 242 -8.26 -13.80 5.42
N LEU A 243 -7.48 -14.67 4.79
CA LEU A 243 -6.10 -14.91 5.21
C LEU A 243 -5.21 -13.71 4.86
N ASN A 244 -4.15 -13.50 5.65
CA ASN A 244 -3.14 -12.50 5.34
C ASN A 244 -2.48 -12.79 3.98
N GLN A 245 -2.05 -11.73 3.31
CA GLN A 245 -1.55 -11.76 1.95
C GLN A 245 -0.32 -12.65 1.78
N LEU A 246 0.62 -12.63 2.74
CA LEU A 246 1.82 -13.46 2.66
C LEU A 246 1.44 -14.94 2.60
N LYS A 247 0.51 -15.37 3.47
CA LYS A 247 0.00 -16.74 3.48
C LYS A 247 -0.78 -17.10 2.21
N LYS A 248 -1.49 -16.14 1.61
CA LYS A 248 -2.28 -16.36 0.40
C LYS A 248 -1.42 -16.53 -0.85
N TYR A 249 -0.41 -15.66 -1.02
CA TYR A 249 0.25 -15.47 -2.31
C TYR A 249 1.77 -15.65 -2.28
N GLY A 250 2.39 -15.77 -1.10
CA GLY A 250 3.84 -15.90 -0.93
C GLY A 250 4.37 -17.15 -1.63
N ASN A 251 3.94 -18.32 -1.19
CA ASN A 251 4.25 -19.61 -1.82
C ASN A 251 2.99 -20.51 -1.87
N PRO A 252 2.06 -20.27 -2.80
CA PRO A 252 0.82 -21.05 -2.91
C PRO A 252 1.13 -22.51 -3.25
N LYS A 253 0.49 -23.45 -2.56
CA LYS A 253 0.69 -24.90 -2.81
C LYS A 253 0.31 -25.33 -4.23
N SER A 254 -0.64 -24.62 -4.84
CA SER A 254 -1.05 -24.86 -6.23
C SER A 254 -1.51 -23.56 -6.85
N ARG A 255 -1.25 -23.40 -8.15
CA ARG A 255 -1.77 -22.31 -8.97
C ARG A 255 -2.76 -22.87 -9.98
N ALA A 256 -3.91 -22.22 -10.12
CA ALA A 256 -4.86 -22.48 -11.19
C ALA A 256 -4.56 -21.55 -12.36
N VAL A 257 -4.91 -22.00 -13.55
CA VAL A 257 -4.91 -21.22 -14.79
C VAL A 257 -6.32 -21.20 -15.35
N LEU A 258 -6.67 -20.16 -16.10
CA LEU A 258 -7.95 -20.09 -16.80
C LEU A 258 -7.84 -20.72 -18.18
N HIS A 259 -8.90 -21.40 -18.60
CA HIS A 259 -9.03 -21.89 -19.96
C HIS A 259 -9.16 -20.73 -20.95
N GLU A 260 -8.69 -20.91 -22.18
CA GLU A 260 -8.65 -19.86 -23.21
C GLU A 260 -10.01 -19.16 -23.42
N GLN A 261 -11.10 -19.93 -23.48
CA GLN A 261 -12.47 -19.40 -23.59
C GLN A 261 -12.84 -18.44 -22.45
N ASN A 262 -12.41 -18.74 -21.22
CA ASN A 262 -12.66 -17.89 -20.06
C ASN A 262 -11.78 -16.63 -20.11
N ILE A 263 -10.53 -16.75 -20.58
CA ILE A 263 -9.63 -15.61 -20.78
C ILE A 263 -10.24 -14.63 -21.79
N GLN A 264 -10.75 -15.13 -22.91
CA GLN A 264 -11.41 -14.31 -23.93
C GLN A 264 -12.69 -13.65 -23.38
N LEU A 265 -13.53 -14.44 -22.70
CA LEU A 265 -14.78 -13.96 -22.12
C LEU A 265 -14.55 -12.86 -21.09
N PHE A 266 -13.70 -13.11 -20.09
CA PHE A 266 -13.41 -12.13 -19.05
C PHE A 266 -12.61 -10.95 -19.60
N GLY A 267 -11.68 -11.20 -20.53
CA GLY A 267 -10.94 -10.16 -21.23
C GLY A 267 -11.87 -9.13 -21.88
N ARG A 268 -12.88 -9.59 -22.63
CA ARG A 268 -13.92 -8.73 -23.22
C ARG A 268 -14.68 -7.93 -22.16
N GLN A 269 -15.18 -8.60 -21.12
CA GLN A 269 -15.98 -7.95 -20.06
C GLN A 269 -15.18 -6.86 -19.32
N ILE A 270 -13.90 -7.11 -19.07
CA ILE A 270 -12.97 -6.13 -18.48
C ILE A 270 -12.81 -4.93 -19.41
N LEU A 271 -12.53 -5.15 -20.70
CA LEU A 271 -12.38 -4.08 -21.68
C LEU A 271 -13.64 -3.22 -21.82
N GLU A 272 -14.82 -3.84 -21.81
CA GLU A 272 -16.09 -3.11 -21.82
C GLU A 272 -16.28 -2.22 -20.58
N ALA A 273 -15.92 -2.73 -19.39
CA ALA A 273 -15.94 -1.94 -18.16
C ALA A 273 -14.94 -0.78 -18.19
N LEU A 274 -13.71 -1.02 -18.64
CA LEU A 274 -12.68 0.02 -18.77
C LEU A 274 -13.13 1.10 -19.76
N LYS A 275 -13.60 0.70 -20.95
CA LYS A 275 -14.10 1.61 -21.96
C LYS A 275 -15.21 2.50 -21.40
N PHE A 276 -16.17 1.92 -20.69
CA PHE A 276 -17.22 2.69 -20.04
C PHE A 276 -16.66 3.73 -19.05
N LEU A 277 -15.70 3.34 -18.21
CA LEU A 277 -15.08 4.26 -17.25
C LEU A 277 -14.35 5.42 -17.97
N HIS A 278 -13.55 5.12 -19.00
CA HIS A 278 -12.85 6.13 -19.80
C HIS A 278 -13.81 7.06 -20.54
N ASP A 279 -14.90 6.54 -21.13
CA ASP A 279 -15.93 7.36 -21.80
C ASP A 279 -16.62 8.33 -20.81
N LYS A 280 -16.68 7.98 -19.52
CA LYS A 280 -17.16 8.85 -18.43
C LYS A 280 -16.07 9.74 -17.81
N GLY A 281 -14.83 9.61 -18.25
CA GLY A 281 -13.68 10.34 -17.72
C GLY A 281 -13.23 9.85 -16.34
N ILE A 282 -13.55 8.61 -15.97
CA ILE A 282 -13.15 8.00 -14.71
C ILE A 282 -11.91 7.14 -14.98
N PRO A 283 -10.71 7.50 -14.50
CA PRO A 283 -9.55 6.64 -14.63
C PRO A 283 -9.68 5.45 -13.69
N TYR A 284 -9.47 4.22 -14.20
CA TYR A 284 -9.47 3.05 -13.32
C TYR A 284 -8.13 2.90 -12.63
N GLY A 285 -7.03 2.81 -13.38
CA GLY A 285 -5.64 2.84 -12.91
C GLY A 285 -5.22 1.73 -11.94
N HIS A 286 -6.12 0.80 -11.59
CA HIS A 286 -5.94 -0.17 -10.50
C HIS A 286 -6.27 -1.59 -10.95
N LEU A 287 -6.15 -1.88 -12.24
CA LEU A 287 -6.42 -3.19 -12.80
C LEU A 287 -5.36 -4.21 -12.38
N HIS A 288 -5.83 -5.26 -11.70
CA HIS A 288 -5.08 -6.47 -11.39
C HIS A 288 -6.07 -7.55 -10.92
N SER A 289 -5.64 -8.81 -10.88
CA SER A 289 -6.50 -9.95 -10.51
C SER A 289 -7.10 -9.85 -9.10
N GLY A 290 -6.42 -9.17 -8.16
CA GLY A 290 -6.96 -8.88 -6.83
C GLY A 290 -8.07 -7.83 -6.79
N ASN A 291 -8.44 -7.22 -7.92
CA ASN A 291 -9.51 -6.23 -8.03
C ASN A 291 -10.63 -6.71 -8.98
N ILE A 292 -10.72 -8.03 -9.18
CA ILE A 292 -11.75 -8.65 -10.02
C ILE A 292 -12.44 -9.72 -9.20
N VAL A 293 -13.77 -9.73 -9.24
CA VAL A 293 -14.58 -10.85 -8.74
C VAL A 293 -15.15 -11.63 -9.92
N MET A 294 -15.30 -12.94 -9.76
CA MET A 294 -15.95 -13.82 -10.72
C MET A 294 -17.20 -14.46 -10.09
N GLU A 295 -18.29 -14.49 -10.85
CA GLU A 295 -19.54 -15.16 -10.50
C GLU A 295 -20.03 -15.89 -11.74
N GLY A 296 -19.78 -17.21 -11.80
CA GLY A 296 -19.99 -18.00 -13.01
C GLY A 296 -19.22 -17.42 -14.20
N ASN A 297 -19.95 -17.07 -15.25
CA ASN A 297 -19.42 -16.53 -16.50
C ASN A 297 -19.34 -14.99 -16.54
N VAL A 298 -19.46 -14.32 -15.38
CA VAL A 298 -19.40 -12.86 -15.27
C VAL A 298 -18.26 -12.45 -14.34
N CYS A 299 -17.37 -11.59 -14.84
CA CYS A 299 -16.38 -10.90 -14.02
C CYS A 299 -16.78 -9.43 -13.81
N ARG A 300 -16.45 -8.89 -12.64
CA ARG A 300 -16.73 -7.49 -12.30
C ARG A 300 -15.51 -6.81 -11.69
N LEU A 301 -15.25 -5.58 -12.13
CA LEU A 301 -14.21 -4.72 -11.57
C LEU A 301 -14.61 -4.22 -10.18
N LEU A 302 -13.68 -4.30 -9.24
CA LEU A 302 -13.77 -3.75 -7.89
C LEU A 302 -12.92 -2.48 -7.77
N GLU A 303 -13.15 -1.73 -6.70
CA GLU A 303 -12.31 -0.62 -6.24
C GLU A 303 -12.10 0.53 -7.25
N ILE A 304 -13.11 0.85 -8.06
CA ILE A 304 -13.09 1.95 -9.05
C ILE A 304 -12.78 3.33 -8.44
N GLU A 305 -13.03 3.50 -7.16
CA GLU A 305 -12.74 4.73 -6.40
C GLU A 305 -11.25 4.96 -6.13
N ASN A 306 -10.40 3.92 -6.24
CA ASN A 306 -8.98 4.05 -5.92
C ASN A 306 -8.29 5.08 -6.82
N GLY A 307 -8.74 5.21 -8.08
CA GLY A 307 -8.23 6.22 -9.01
C GLY A 307 -8.45 7.65 -8.50
N LEU A 308 -9.52 7.88 -7.73
CA LEU A 308 -9.87 9.19 -7.18
C LEU A 308 -9.06 9.55 -5.94
N MET A 309 -8.69 8.54 -5.14
CA MET A 309 -7.94 8.74 -3.89
C MET A 309 -6.45 9.03 -4.12
N GLY A 310 -5.98 9.01 -5.37
CA GLY A 310 -4.57 9.29 -5.70
C GLY A 310 -3.59 8.26 -5.14
N ILE A 311 -4.08 7.06 -4.80
CA ILE A 311 -3.24 5.96 -4.32
C ILE A 311 -2.54 5.28 -5.51
N PRO A 312 -1.30 4.81 -5.35
CA PRO A 312 -0.53 4.25 -6.45
C PRO A 312 -1.05 2.87 -6.88
N SER A 313 -0.98 2.61 -8.18
CA SER A 313 -1.24 1.29 -8.78
C SER A 313 -0.13 0.28 -8.46
N ILE A 314 -0.46 -1.01 -8.35
CA ILE A 314 0.53 -2.07 -8.10
C ILE A 314 1.60 -2.13 -9.21
N HIS A 315 1.22 -1.81 -10.45
CA HIS A 315 2.10 -1.83 -11.61
C HIS A 315 2.84 -0.50 -11.84
N ARG A 316 2.56 0.54 -11.04
CA ARG A 316 3.08 1.91 -11.24
C ARG A 316 4.59 1.98 -11.45
N HIS A 317 5.34 1.32 -10.58
CA HIS A 317 6.80 1.29 -10.65
C HIS A 317 7.35 0.69 -11.96
N ARG A 318 6.55 -0.11 -12.67
CA ARG A 318 6.95 -0.76 -13.92
C ARG A 318 6.83 0.18 -15.11
N TYR A 319 5.72 0.93 -15.20
CA TYR A 319 5.42 1.76 -16.37
C TYR A 319 5.83 3.23 -16.24
N VAL A 320 6.04 3.75 -15.02
CA VAL A 320 6.52 5.14 -14.83
C VAL A 320 7.83 5.45 -15.57
N PRO A 321 8.81 4.53 -15.67
CA PRO A 321 10.01 4.76 -16.46
C PRO A 321 9.78 4.76 -17.99
N MET A 322 8.62 4.28 -18.46
CA MET A 322 8.36 4.04 -19.88
C MET A 322 7.83 5.31 -20.56
N LYS A 323 8.36 5.62 -21.75
CA LYS A 323 8.04 6.88 -22.46
C LYS A 323 6.64 6.90 -23.08
N LYS A 324 6.08 5.74 -23.45
CA LYS A 324 4.75 5.68 -24.12
C LYS A 324 3.57 5.61 -23.15
N ILE A 325 3.79 5.16 -21.92
CA ILE A 325 2.72 4.95 -20.95
C ILE A 325 2.60 6.19 -20.08
N GLN A 326 1.95 7.22 -20.62
CA GLN A 326 1.76 8.50 -19.93
C GLN A 326 0.30 8.79 -19.59
N GLU A 327 -0.63 8.27 -20.38
CA GLU A 327 -2.07 8.48 -20.19
C GLU A 327 -2.70 7.38 -19.35
N LYS A 328 -3.78 7.70 -18.64
CA LYS A 328 -4.47 6.74 -17.77
C LYS A 328 -5.03 5.54 -18.54
N GLU A 329 -5.50 5.75 -19.75
CA GLU A 329 -5.92 4.67 -20.63
C GLU A 329 -4.77 3.73 -20.99
N ALA A 330 -3.60 4.27 -21.34
CA ALA A 330 -2.41 3.48 -21.58
C ALA A 330 -1.93 2.72 -20.32
N GLU A 331 -2.04 3.33 -19.13
CA GLU A 331 -1.75 2.64 -17.85
C GLU A 331 -2.68 1.43 -17.66
N ASP A 332 -3.98 1.57 -17.95
CA ASP A 332 -4.97 0.51 -17.82
C ASP A 332 -4.79 -0.59 -18.88
N VAL A 333 -4.46 -0.25 -20.14
CA VAL A 333 -4.12 -1.21 -21.20
C VAL A 333 -2.88 -2.03 -20.84
N TYR A 334 -1.86 -1.39 -20.28
CA TYR A 334 -0.67 -2.10 -19.79
C TYR A 334 -1.00 -3.06 -18.65
N CYS A 335 -1.80 -2.62 -17.68
CA CYS A 335 -2.25 -3.47 -16.58
C CYS A 335 -3.14 -4.62 -17.08
N PHE A 336 -3.90 -4.42 -18.15
CA PHE A 336 -4.74 -5.43 -18.78
C PHE A 336 -3.89 -6.58 -19.34
N ALA A 337 -2.78 -6.29 -20.01
CA ALA A 337 -1.88 -7.33 -20.50
C ALA A 337 -1.20 -8.10 -19.35
N HIS A 338 -0.80 -7.43 -18.27
CA HIS A 338 -0.30 -8.11 -17.05
C HIS A 338 -1.35 -9.05 -16.44
N LEU A 339 -2.62 -8.64 -16.46
CA LEU A 339 -3.73 -9.46 -15.99
C LEU A 339 -4.02 -10.65 -16.92
N LEU A 340 -4.03 -10.45 -18.24
CA LEU A 340 -4.16 -11.54 -19.22
C LEU A 340 -3.07 -12.60 -19.00
N TYR A 341 -1.82 -12.15 -18.78
CA TYR A 341 -0.70 -13.03 -18.44
C TYR A 341 -0.99 -13.83 -17.15
N GLU A 342 -1.39 -13.16 -16.07
CA GLU A 342 -1.68 -13.82 -14.79
C GLU A 342 -2.84 -14.83 -14.90
N MET A 343 -3.86 -14.55 -15.72
CA MET A 343 -4.97 -15.48 -15.98
C MET A 343 -4.51 -16.73 -16.76
N ALA A 344 -3.62 -16.56 -17.72
CA ALA A 344 -3.14 -17.65 -18.57
C ALA A 344 -2.13 -18.56 -17.88
N PHE A 345 -1.25 -17.99 -17.06
CA PHE A 345 -0.11 -18.71 -16.48
C PHE A 345 -0.21 -18.92 -14.96
N GLY A 346 -1.22 -18.35 -14.30
CA GLY A 346 -1.46 -18.53 -12.87
C GLY A 346 -0.48 -17.80 -11.96
N GLU A 347 0.43 -17.01 -12.54
CA GLU A 347 1.41 -16.19 -11.84
C GLU A 347 1.62 -14.82 -12.50
N ALA A 348 2.00 -13.84 -11.70
CA ALA A 348 2.24 -12.49 -12.19
C ALA A 348 3.58 -12.39 -12.94
N LEU A 349 3.57 -11.67 -14.07
CA LEU A 349 4.80 -11.33 -14.78
C LEU A 349 5.75 -10.53 -13.86
N ARG A 350 6.97 -11.04 -13.69
CA ARG A 350 7.97 -10.45 -12.78
C ARG A 350 8.67 -9.26 -13.39
N SER A 351 8.93 -9.29 -14.68
CA SER A 351 9.50 -8.20 -15.47
C SER A 351 8.48 -7.09 -15.76
N SER A 352 8.97 -5.94 -16.23
CA SER A 352 8.09 -4.88 -16.73
C SER A 352 7.60 -5.17 -18.15
N THR A 353 8.46 -5.73 -18.99
CA THR A 353 8.17 -6.12 -20.38
C THR A 353 8.21 -7.64 -20.54
N LEU A 354 7.56 -8.12 -21.60
CA LEU A 354 7.58 -9.52 -22.02
C LEU A 354 8.55 -9.64 -23.20
N HIS A 355 9.64 -10.39 -23.02
CA HIS A 355 10.62 -10.65 -24.07
C HIS A 355 10.23 -11.87 -24.89
N ASP A 356 9.95 -12.99 -24.20
CA ASP A 356 9.59 -14.26 -24.82
C ASP A 356 8.20 -14.72 -24.37
N ILE A 357 7.43 -15.28 -25.29
CA ILE A 357 6.13 -15.88 -24.97
C ILE A 357 6.37 -17.20 -24.23
N PRO A 358 5.70 -17.43 -23.08
CA PRO A 358 5.82 -18.71 -22.37
C PRO A 358 5.38 -19.90 -23.22
N PRO A 359 5.97 -21.10 -23.01
CA PRO A 359 5.57 -22.30 -23.73
C PRO A 359 4.07 -22.59 -23.51
N ASN A 360 3.40 -23.09 -24.54
CA ASN A 360 1.96 -23.39 -24.56
C ASN A 360 1.01 -22.17 -24.48
N CYS A 361 1.51 -20.95 -24.72
CA CYS A 361 0.63 -19.80 -24.89
C CYS A 361 -0.15 -19.89 -26.22
N PRO A 362 -1.48 -19.71 -26.22
CA PRO A 362 -2.25 -19.58 -27.46
C PRO A 362 -1.71 -18.45 -28.35
N SER A 363 -1.59 -18.70 -29.65
CA SER A 363 -0.93 -17.76 -30.60
C SER A 363 -1.56 -16.37 -30.60
N GLN A 364 -2.89 -16.29 -30.54
CA GLN A 364 -3.62 -15.02 -30.47
C GLN A 364 -3.32 -14.28 -29.16
N LEU A 365 -3.32 -14.98 -28.03
CA LEU A 365 -2.98 -14.40 -26.73
C LEU A 365 -1.54 -13.90 -26.71
N GLY A 366 -0.60 -14.69 -27.21
CA GLY A 366 0.81 -14.32 -27.31
C GLY A 366 1.01 -13.04 -28.15
N SER A 367 0.31 -12.93 -29.26
CA SER A 367 0.31 -11.72 -30.11
C SER A 367 -0.20 -10.48 -29.37
N VAL A 368 -1.33 -10.60 -28.65
CA VAL A 368 -1.88 -9.51 -27.83
C VAL A 368 -0.92 -9.11 -26.70
N LEU A 369 -0.30 -10.09 -26.04
CA LEU A 369 0.66 -9.81 -24.97
C LEU A 369 1.90 -9.07 -25.50
N LEU A 370 2.48 -9.51 -26.62
CA LEU A 370 3.66 -8.85 -27.21
C LEU A 370 3.34 -7.46 -27.78
N SER A 371 2.15 -7.25 -28.32
CA SER A 371 1.75 -5.94 -28.83
C SER A 371 1.67 -4.88 -27.74
N ILE A 372 1.44 -5.28 -26.48
CA ILE A 372 1.33 -4.38 -25.31
C ILE A 372 2.59 -4.37 -24.45
N LEU A 373 3.20 -5.54 -24.21
CA LEU A 373 4.28 -5.72 -23.23
C LEU A 373 5.68 -5.84 -23.84
N SER A 374 5.85 -5.80 -25.15
CA SER A 374 7.20 -5.79 -25.73
C SER A 374 7.96 -4.50 -25.38
N ASP A 375 9.29 -4.56 -25.37
CA ASP A 375 10.12 -3.37 -25.17
C ASP A 375 9.84 -2.28 -26.21
N GLU A 376 9.50 -2.69 -27.44
CA GLU A 376 9.11 -1.78 -28.51
C GLU A 376 7.76 -1.11 -28.24
N ALA A 377 6.75 -1.89 -27.81
CA ALA A 377 5.45 -1.36 -27.43
C ALA A 377 5.55 -0.37 -26.26
N CYS A 378 6.41 -0.65 -25.27
CA CYS A 378 6.56 0.18 -24.08
C CYS A 378 7.50 1.38 -24.26
N ASN A 379 8.57 1.26 -25.07
CA ASN A 379 9.67 2.24 -25.09
C ASN A 379 10.02 2.85 -26.47
N LYS A 380 9.79 2.16 -27.59
CA LYS A 380 10.13 2.66 -28.94
C LYS A 380 8.90 3.33 -29.58
N SER A 381 9.05 4.45 -30.27
CA SER A 381 7.95 5.17 -30.93
C SER A 381 7.30 4.34 -32.05
N GLY A 382 6.00 4.02 -31.93
CA GLY A 382 5.22 3.23 -32.88
C GLY A 382 3.74 3.21 -32.48
N ILE A 383 2.83 3.27 -33.46
CA ILE A 383 1.40 3.57 -33.30
C ILE A 383 0.64 2.37 -32.70
N PHE A 384 -0.13 2.60 -31.63
CA PHE A 384 -1.16 1.67 -31.20
C PHE A 384 -2.42 1.93 -32.05
N THR A 385 -2.87 0.92 -32.80
CA THR A 385 -4.19 0.93 -33.43
C THR A 385 -5.26 0.64 -32.38
N ALA A 386 -6.22 1.55 -32.22
CA ALA A 386 -7.37 1.38 -31.34
C ALA A 386 -8.14 0.10 -31.69
N ILE A 387 -8.55 -0.66 -30.68
CA ILE A 387 -9.44 -1.82 -30.84
C ILE A 387 -10.87 -1.28 -30.78
N ASP A 388 -11.60 -1.32 -31.90
CA ASP A 388 -13.02 -0.99 -31.93
C ASP A 388 -13.84 -2.14 -31.33
N LEU A 389 -14.39 -1.94 -30.12
CA LEU A 389 -15.38 -2.84 -29.53
C LEU A 389 -16.80 -2.50 -30.03
N PRO A 390 -17.67 -3.50 -30.26
CA PRO A 390 -19.06 -3.28 -30.67
C PRO A 390 -19.84 -2.50 -29.61
N SER A 391 -20.76 -1.64 -30.06
CA SER A 391 -21.60 -0.83 -29.18
C SER A 391 -22.53 -1.68 -28.32
N THR A 392 -22.38 -1.60 -26.99
CA THR A 392 -23.32 -2.19 -26.03
C THR A 392 -24.30 -1.12 -25.50
N ASP A 393 -25.46 -1.58 -24.99
CA ASP A 393 -26.52 -0.74 -24.44
C ASP A 393 -25.99 0.31 -23.45
N LYS A 394 -26.43 1.56 -23.59
CA LYS A 394 -25.86 2.72 -22.88
C LYS A 394 -26.06 2.65 -21.34
N PRO A 395 -25.03 2.34 -20.54
CA PRO A 395 -25.07 2.55 -19.10
C PRO A 395 -25.25 4.05 -18.75
N GLN A 396 -26.15 4.31 -17.80
CA GLN A 396 -26.55 5.67 -17.42
C GLN A 396 -25.66 6.23 -16.30
N LEU A 397 -25.05 7.38 -16.54
CA LEU A 397 -24.37 8.19 -15.52
C LEU A 397 -24.42 9.66 -15.99
N LYS A 398 -25.11 10.54 -15.24
CA LYS A 398 -25.29 11.97 -15.57
C LYS A 398 -24.12 12.78 -15.00
N LEU A 399 -23.20 13.29 -15.84
CA LEU A 399 -21.88 13.72 -15.36
C LEU A 399 -21.31 14.99 -16.01
N ARG A 400 -21.72 16.18 -15.54
CA ARG A 400 -21.02 17.45 -15.85
C ARG A 400 -19.85 17.73 -14.87
N GLN A 401 -19.93 17.26 -13.63
CA GLN A 401 -18.93 17.52 -12.58
C GLN A 401 -17.67 16.67 -12.75
N PHE A 402 -17.77 15.38 -13.11
CA PHE A 402 -16.58 14.55 -13.35
C PHE A 402 -15.76 15.00 -14.55
N ARG A 403 -16.37 15.55 -15.61
CA ARG A 403 -15.59 16.09 -16.74
C ARG A 403 -14.68 17.24 -16.31
N ARG A 404 -15.06 18.00 -15.28
CA ARG A 404 -14.21 19.05 -14.69
C ARG A 404 -13.13 18.45 -13.79
N ALA A 405 -13.49 17.53 -12.90
CA ALA A 405 -12.53 16.86 -12.00
C ALA A 405 -11.51 15.98 -12.76
N SER A 406 -11.94 15.28 -13.81
CA SER A 406 -11.10 14.46 -14.69
C SER A 406 -10.14 15.32 -15.53
N LYS A 407 -10.61 16.44 -16.09
CA LYS A 407 -9.74 17.41 -16.78
C LYS A 407 -8.77 18.09 -15.82
N ALA A 408 -9.20 18.43 -14.60
CA ALA A 408 -8.34 18.99 -13.57
C ALA A 408 -7.27 17.97 -13.15
N HIS A 409 -7.64 16.71 -12.91
CA HIS A 409 -6.71 15.63 -12.60
C HIS A 409 -5.74 15.35 -13.76
N ALA A 410 -6.22 15.26 -15.00
CA ALA A 410 -5.39 15.04 -16.18
C ALA A 410 -4.41 16.20 -16.44
N HIS A 411 -4.87 17.45 -16.32
CA HIS A 411 -4.03 18.65 -16.42
C HIS A 411 -2.98 18.69 -15.31
N HIS A 412 -3.37 18.37 -14.08
CA HIS A 412 -2.49 18.32 -12.91
C HIS A 412 -1.40 17.24 -13.02
N MET A 413 -1.73 16.10 -13.64
CA MET A 413 -0.85 14.95 -13.81
C MET A 413 0.11 15.06 -15.00
N SER A 414 0.01 16.14 -15.79
CA SER A 414 0.96 16.46 -16.87
C SER A 414 2.39 16.60 -16.35
N GLU A 415 3.36 16.11 -17.12
CA GLU A 415 4.79 16.26 -16.85
C GLU A 415 5.21 17.72 -16.66
N GLU A 416 4.49 18.66 -17.26
CA GLU A 416 4.77 20.09 -17.15
C GLU A 416 4.42 20.64 -15.74
N GLU A 417 3.27 20.24 -15.19
CA GLU A 417 2.82 20.58 -13.83
C GLU A 417 3.68 19.88 -12.76
N LYS A 418 4.05 18.61 -12.99
CA LYS A 418 4.97 17.87 -12.11
C LYS A 418 6.36 18.51 -12.03
N LYS A 419 6.90 18.97 -13.17
CA LYS A 419 8.19 19.71 -13.22
C LYS A 419 8.09 21.08 -12.55
N LYS A 420 6.97 21.80 -12.73
CA LYS A 420 6.71 23.08 -12.04
C LYS A 420 6.69 22.90 -10.51
N ARG A 421 6.04 21.86 -10.00
CA ARG A 421 6.02 21.53 -8.56
C ARG A 421 7.38 21.12 -8.00
N LYS A 422 8.13 20.27 -8.71
CA LYS A 422 9.51 19.92 -8.29
C LYS A 422 10.40 21.16 -8.20
N LYS A 423 10.25 22.12 -9.12
CA LYS A 423 10.96 23.42 -9.06
C LYS A 423 10.50 24.29 -7.89
N SER A 424 9.19 24.39 -7.61
CA SER A 424 8.70 25.19 -6.48
C SER A 424 9.12 24.63 -5.12
N THR A 425 9.12 23.30 -4.97
CA THR A 425 9.55 22.64 -3.73
C THR A 425 11.06 22.79 -3.52
N LYS A 426 11.86 22.72 -4.58
CA LYS A 426 13.31 22.97 -4.53
C LYS A 426 13.62 24.44 -4.21
N LYS A 427 12.83 25.38 -4.72
CA LYS A 427 12.95 26.82 -4.41
C LYS A 427 12.60 27.13 -2.95
N LYS A 428 11.54 26.53 -2.41
CA LYS A 428 11.19 26.62 -0.98
C LYS A 428 12.27 26.06 -0.04
N PHE A 429 12.97 25.01 -0.47
CA PHE A 429 14.10 24.43 0.27
C PHE A 429 15.35 25.33 0.24
N GLN A 430 15.55 26.10 -0.83
CA GLN A 430 16.64 27.07 -0.95
C GLN A 430 16.38 28.36 -0.15
N GLU A 431 15.14 28.83 -0.07
CA GLU A 431 14.79 30.00 0.75
C GLU A 431 14.87 29.72 2.26
N SER A 432 14.73 28.46 2.69
CA SER A 432 14.83 28.08 4.11
C SER A 432 16.26 27.76 4.59
N SER A 433 17.30 28.02 3.77
CA SER A 433 18.69 27.61 4.07
C SER A 433 19.73 28.74 4.03
N ILE A 434 19.32 29.99 4.25
CA ILE A 434 20.26 31.10 4.50
C ILE A 434 20.45 31.26 6.02
N PRO A 435 21.67 31.11 6.58
CA PRO A 435 21.94 31.44 7.98
C PRO A 435 22.26 32.94 8.13
N ASP A 436 21.50 33.63 8.98
CA ASP A 436 21.78 35.01 9.40
C ASP A 436 23.07 35.08 10.22
N THR A 437 23.99 35.95 9.81
CA THR A 437 25.19 36.33 10.57
C THR A 437 24.97 37.74 11.13
N PRO A 438 25.25 38.04 12.42
CA PRO A 438 24.96 39.35 12.99
C PRO A 438 26.05 40.37 12.62
N GLN A 439 25.69 41.43 11.91
CA GLN A 439 26.48 42.66 11.80
C GLN A 439 25.95 43.72 12.76
N SER A 440 26.84 44.25 13.58
CA SER A 440 26.64 45.40 14.47
C SER A 440 26.41 46.69 13.66
N PRO A 441 25.63 47.66 14.19
CA PRO A 441 25.75 49.04 13.73
C PRO A 441 26.12 50.01 14.85
N ALA A 442 26.95 50.98 14.47
CA ALA A 442 27.34 52.14 15.25
C ALA A 442 26.25 53.23 15.29
N ARG A 443 26.31 54.04 16.36
CA ARG A 443 25.57 55.29 16.67
C ARG A 443 25.68 56.38 15.57
N PRO A 444 24.88 57.49 15.56
CA PRO A 444 24.49 58.41 16.68
C PRO A 444 22.98 58.80 16.65
N SER A 445 22.30 59.58 17.52
CA SER A 445 22.56 60.80 18.31
C SER A 445 21.39 61.04 19.31
N SER A 446 21.63 61.68 20.46
CA SER A 446 20.64 62.24 21.45
C SER A 446 20.22 63.69 21.09
N PRO A 447 19.21 64.41 21.71
CA PRO A 447 18.68 64.38 23.11
C PRO A 447 17.14 64.70 23.25
N PRO A 448 16.55 65.23 24.38
CA PRO A 448 16.30 64.67 25.73
C PRO A 448 14.78 64.83 26.19
N PRO A 449 14.40 64.96 27.50
CA PRO A 449 13.98 63.86 28.38
C PRO A 449 12.62 64.09 29.11
N VAL A 450 11.96 63.06 29.68
CA VAL A 450 11.17 63.22 30.93
C VAL A 450 11.13 61.93 31.77
N SER A 451 11.39 62.15 33.05
CA SER A 451 11.47 61.34 34.27
C SER A 451 10.27 60.44 34.66
N ARG A 452 10.52 59.28 35.31
CA ARG A 452 10.51 59.04 36.79
C ARG A 452 10.57 57.53 37.12
N THR A 453 11.36 57.24 38.14
CA THR A 453 11.62 56.00 38.89
C THR A 453 10.47 55.64 39.87
N PRO A 454 10.61 54.66 40.79
CA PRO A 454 10.82 53.21 40.62
C PRO A 454 9.88 52.37 41.53
N ALA A 455 9.80 51.04 41.37
CA ALA A 455 9.57 50.14 42.50
C ALA A 455 9.86 48.67 42.15
N SER A 456 10.66 48.08 43.03
CA SER A 456 11.06 46.69 43.17
C SER A 456 9.93 45.77 43.65
N ALA A 457 9.94 44.50 43.21
CA ALA A 457 9.77 43.35 44.12
C ALA A 457 10.09 42.03 43.39
N SER A 458 11.00 41.27 44.00
CA SER A 458 11.32 39.88 43.74
C SER A 458 10.21 38.93 44.17
N SER A 459 9.90 37.92 43.36
CA SER A 459 9.40 36.64 43.87
C SER A 459 9.63 35.50 42.87
N SER A 460 10.38 34.51 43.35
CA SER A 460 10.61 33.18 42.81
C SER A 460 9.33 32.42 42.45
N VAL A 461 9.31 31.77 41.28
CA VAL A 461 8.26 30.86 40.83
C VAL A 461 8.73 29.40 41.01
N PRO A 462 7.96 28.50 41.66
CA PRO A 462 8.28 27.07 41.78
C PRO A 462 7.85 26.26 40.53
N PRO A 463 8.38 25.04 40.30
CA PRO A 463 8.02 24.22 39.15
C PRO A 463 6.61 23.60 39.28
N PRO A 464 5.98 23.21 38.15
CA PRO A 464 4.60 22.74 38.10
C PRO A 464 4.41 21.30 38.64
N PRO A 465 3.20 20.93 39.10
CA PRO A 465 2.92 19.65 39.75
C PRO A 465 2.85 18.45 38.78
N GLN A 466 3.34 17.30 39.24
CA GLN A 466 3.24 16.00 38.55
C GLN A 466 1.79 15.48 38.51
N ALA A 467 1.39 14.89 37.38
CA ALA A 467 0.10 14.23 37.20
C ALA A 467 0.01 12.91 38.02
N PRO A 468 -1.18 12.54 38.55
CA PRO A 468 -1.34 11.32 39.34
C PRO A 468 -1.34 10.06 38.48
N ALA A 469 -0.83 8.96 39.06
CA ALA A 469 -0.75 7.65 38.43
C ALA A 469 -2.15 7.03 38.18
N PRO A 470 -2.32 6.20 37.12
CA PRO A 470 -3.59 5.55 36.82
C PRO A 470 -3.96 4.47 37.86
N PRO A 471 -5.26 4.22 38.08
CA PRO A 471 -5.73 3.21 39.04
C PRO A 471 -5.46 1.77 38.57
N PRO A 472 -5.34 0.81 39.51
CA PRO A 472 -5.08 -0.59 39.18
C PRO A 472 -6.29 -1.26 38.51
N PRO A 473 -6.05 -2.32 37.70
CA PRO A 473 -7.11 -3.03 36.99
C PRO A 473 -8.03 -3.82 37.94
N PRO A 474 -9.32 -4.01 37.56
CA PRO A 474 -10.28 -4.76 38.37
C PRO A 474 -9.98 -6.27 38.40
N PRO A 475 -10.36 -6.98 39.47
CA PRO A 475 -10.12 -8.42 39.61
C PRO A 475 -10.95 -9.25 38.61
N PRO A 476 -10.47 -10.44 38.22
CA PRO A 476 -11.14 -11.30 37.23
C PRO A 476 -12.46 -11.87 37.76
N SER A 477 -13.45 -11.99 36.88
CA SER A 477 -14.77 -12.54 37.19
C SER A 477 -14.74 -14.05 37.45
N GLN A 478 -15.63 -14.52 38.34
CA GLN A 478 -15.73 -15.92 38.81
C GLN A 478 -15.98 -16.97 37.71
N ALA A 479 -16.12 -16.59 36.44
CA ALA A 479 -16.20 -17.51 35.31
C ALA A 479 -14.84 -18.08 34.86
N GLN A 480 -13.71 -17.50 35.30
CA GLN A 480 -12.36 -17.95 34.93
C GLN A 480 -11.75 -18.99 35.88
N LEU A 481 -12.36 -19.22 37.06
CA LEU A 481 -11.86 -20.18 38.06
C LEU A 481 -12.30 -21.65 37.84
N ARG A 482 -13.14 -21.94 36.83
CA ARG A 482 -13.63 -23.31 36.56
C ARG A 482 -12.91 -24.04 35.42
N LYS A 483 -11.87 -23.47 34.81
CA LYS A 483 -11.12 -24.12 33.71
C LYS A 483 -9.74 -24.68 34.09
N PHE A 484 -9.35 -24.61 35.37
CA PHE A 484 -8.05 -25.12 35.84
C PHE A 484 -8.10 -26.44 36.63
N HIS A 485 -9.27 -27.08 36.74
CA HIS A 485 -9.38 -28.43 37.28
C HIS A 485 -10.06 -29.35 36.27
N GLN A 486 -9.28 -29.88 35.33
CA GLN A 486 -9.45 -31.19 34.72
C GLN A 486 -8.28 -31.44 33.75
N SER A 487 -7.22 -32.07 34.28
CA SER A 487 -6.26 -32.83 33.47
C SER A 487 -6.65 -34.31 33.57
N PRO A 488 -6.72 -35.07 32.46
CA PRO A 488 -6.92 -36.51 32.54
C PRO A 488 -5.58 -37.24 32.78
N ASN A 489 -5.61 -38.17 33.73
CA ASN A 489 -4.57 -39.17 33.98
C ASN A 489 -4.34 -40.05 32.74
N LEU A 490 -3.07 -40.23 32.37
CA LEU A 490 -2.60 -41.32 31.50
C LEU A 490 -1.59 -42.14 32.30
N GLN A 491 -2.03 -43.32 32.77
CA GLN A 491 -1.14 -44.39 33.22
C GLN A 491 -1.53 -45.67 32.48
N ASN A 492 -0.54 -46.18 31.75
CA ASN A 492 -0.21 -47.56 31.39
C ASN A 492 -1.24 -48.67 31.63
N GLU A 493 -1.55 -49.40 30.55
CA GLU A 493 -1.55 -50.87 30.60
C GLU A 493 -0.83 -51.43 29.36
N ALA A 494 0.09 -52.35 29.63
CA ALA A 494 0.82 -53.14 28.66
C ALA A 494 0.12 -54.50 28.50
N HIS A 495 0.04 -55.04 27.28
CA HIS A 495 0.01 -56.48 27.05
C HIS A 495 0.44 -56.82 25.61
N CYS A 496 1.40 -57.76 25.55
CA CYS A 496 1.97 -58.52 24.43
C CYS A 496 2.74 -57.78 23.33
#